data_AF-A0A7X1ZR24-F1
#
_entry.id   AF-A0A7X1ZR24-F1
#
_cell.length_a   1.000
_cell.length_b   1.000
_cell.length_c   1.000
_cell.angle_alpha   90.00
_cell.angle_beta   90.00
_cell.angle_gamma   90.00
#
_symmetry.space_group_name_H-M   'P 1'
#
loop_
_entity.id
_entity.type
_entity.pdbx_description
1 polymer ?
#
loop_
_entity_poly.entity_id
_entity_poly.type
_entity_poly.pdbx_seq_one_letter_code
_entity_poly.pdbx_strand_id
1 'polypeptide(L)'
;MWIFNSVFGKIFDFIFFLFRNMNPWIGMILISVLTALLMLFVFRFTSNQEGIKKVKNKIKAHLLELRLFKDSMSLSFKAQGNILRCNLRYISYSTKPMLVMIIPLILILIQLNFWFGYEALTPGQETILKVKLEESHNPLDIDVALEPSSGFDIQTPPLRIEEEREINWRLQAREKGVHDLTLIVNGQRLTKKVAVAQRPLSKISPLKVKRNFINELINPGESPFPGDSPIKSIEVKYQSKDMNLFGWSIPWLFGIPPWLIVYFALSIILGFVLKGIFKVEI
;
A
#
# COMPACT_ATOMS: atom_id res chain seq x y z
N MET A 1 -17.31 6.08 5.44
CA MET A 1 -15.98 5.46 5.44
C MET A 1 -14.87 6.49 5.60
N TRP A 2 -15.02 7.67 5.00
CA TRP A 2 -14.11 8.81 5.21
C TRP A 2 -13.65 9.04 6.66
N ILE A 3 -14.58 9.09 7.63
CA ILE A 3 -14.23 9.33 9.04
C ILE A 3 -13.32 8.20 9.58
N PHE A 4 -13.66 6.94 9.34
CA PHE A 4 -12.86 5.80 9.76
C PHE A 4 -11.45 5.85 9.18
N ASN A 5 -11.32 6.10 7.87
CA ASN A 5 -10.01 6.21 7.23
C ASN A 5 -9.23 7.45 7.64
N SER A 6 -9.92 8.55 7.95
CA SER A 6 -9.30 9.75 8.48
C SER A 6 -8.70 9.48 9.87
N VAL A 7 -9.44 8.77 10.73
CA VAL A 7 -8.93 8.33 12.04
C VAL A 7 -7.74 7.39 11.87
N PHE A 8 -7.85 6.39 10.99
CA PHE A 8 -6.77 5.46 10.73
C PHE A 8 -5.53 6.18 10.13
N GLY A 9 -5.74 7.10 9.20
CA GLY A 9 -4.68 7.95 8.64
C GLY A 9 -3.96 8.78 9.70
N LYS A 10 -4.69 9.33 10.69
CA LYS A 10 -4.10 10.07 11.81
C LYS A 10 -3.18 9.21 12.67
N ILE A 11 -3.45 7.90 12.81
CA ILE A 11 -2.57 6.97 13.51
C ILE A 11 -1.21 6.89 12.77
N PHE A 12 -1.22 6.77 11.44
CA PHE A 12 0.01 6.76 10.64
C PHE A 12 0.71 8.12 10.66
N ASP A 13 -0.04 9.22 10.60
CA ASP A 13 0.50 10.57 10.73
C ASP A 13 1.25 10.75 12.05
N PHE A 14 0.72 10.18 13.14
CA PHE A 14 1.32 10.18 14.47
C PHE A 14 2.55 9.27 14.54
N ILE A 15 2.45 8.02 14.08
CA ILE A 15 3.56 7.05 14.05
C ILE A 15 4.76 7.64 13.31
N PHE A 16 4.54 8.28 12.15
CA PHE A 16 5.60 8.83 11.33
C PHE A 16 5.98 10.27 11.67
N PHE A 17 5.28 10.94 12.60
CA PHE A 17 5.51 12.35 12.94
C PHE A 17 6.98 12.65 13.28
N LEU A 18 7.57 11.82 14.14
CA LEU A 18 8.97 11.98 14.60
C LEU A 18 10.00 11.65 13.51
N PHE A 19 9.63 10.85 12.51
CA PHE A 19 10.53 10.31 11.51
C PHE A 19 10.48 11.04 10.16
N ARG A 20 9.65 12.09 10.02
CA ARG A 20 9.44 12.80 8.74
C ARG A 20 10.73 13.33 8.12
N ASN A 21 11.66 13.79 8.95
CA ASN A 21 12.94 14.37 8.52
C ASN A 21 14.06 13.32 8.40
N MET A 22 13.81 12.08 8.81
CA MET A 22 14.81 11.02 8.83
C MET A 22 14.76 10.21 7.55
N ASN A 23 15.72 9.28 7.41
CA ASN A 23 15.72 8.33 6.32
C ASN A 23 14.43 7.46 6.34
N PRO A 24 13.70 7.32 5.21
CA PRO A 24 12.50 6.49 5.11
C PRO A 24 12.66 5.06 5.64
N TRP A 25 13.87 4.48 5.62
CA TRP A 25 14.16 3.17 6.19
C TRP A 25 13.75 3.04 7.66
N ILE A 26 13.88 4.10 8.46
CA ILE A 26 13.52 4.04 9.89
C ILE A 26 12.00 3.91 10.04
N GLY A 27 11.24 4.68 9.26
CA GLY A 27 9.78 4.54 9.20
C GLY A 27 9.37 3.15 8.74
N MET A 28 10.05 2.61 7.73
CA MET A 28 9.79 1.27 7.20
C MET A 28 10.05 0.18 8.25
N ILE A 29 11.18 0.22 8.96
CA ILE A 29 11.51 -0.74 10.02
C ILE A 29 10.47 -0.64 11.15
N LEU A 30 10.13 0.57 11.58
CA LEU A 30 9.15 0.79 12.65
C LEU A 30 7.79 0.17 12.30
N ILE A 31 7.25 0.46 11.12
CA ILE A 31 5.96 -0.10 10.73
C ILE A 31 6.05 -1.62 10.55
N SER A 32 7.16 -2.15 10.02
CA SER A 32 7.36 -3.60 9.93
C SER A 32 7.40 -4.28 11.30
N VAL A 33 7.99 -3.66 12.32
CA VAL A 33 7.93 -4.16 13.71
C VAL A 33 6.49 -4.15 14.22
N LEU A 34 5.76 -3.04 14.04
CA LEU A 34 4.36 -2.95 14.48
C LEU A 34 3.47 -4.00 13.77
N THR A 35 3.66 -4.19 12.47
CA THR A 35 2.99 -5.23 11.70
C THR A 35 3.37 -6.62 12.20
N ALA A 36 4.65 -6.89 12.47
CA ALA A 36 5.10 -8.17 13.01
C ALA A 36 4.41 -8.49 14.36
N LEU A 37 4.33 -7.50 15.25
CA LEU A 37 3.62 -7.62 16.53
C LEU A 37 2.13 -7.90 16.33
N LEU A 38 1.49 -7.17 15.40
CA LEU A 38 0.08 -7.38 15.05
C LEU A 38 -0.15 -8.79 14.49
N MET A 39 0.71 -9.25 13.57
CA MET A 39 0.64 -10.59 13.00
C MET A 39 0.76 -11.65 14.09
N LEU A 40 1.74 -11.54 14.98
CA LEU A 40 1.91 -12.47 16.11
C LEU A 40 0.71 -12.48 17.04
N PHE A 41 0.15 -11.30 17.33
CA PHE A 41 -1.06 -11.17 18.14
C PHE A 41 -2.24 -11.89 17.49
N VAL A 42 -2.57 -11.56 16.24
CA VAL A 42 -3.66 -12.21 15.50
C VAL A 42 -3.44 -13.72 15.42
N PHE A 43 -2.23 -14.16 15.08
CA PHE A 43 -1.91 -15.58 14.95
C PHE A 43 -2.11 -16.32 16.28
N ARG A 44 -1.69 -15.72 17.39
CA ARG A 44 -1.85 -16.29 18.75
C ARG A 44 -3.31 -16.53 19.10
N PHE A 45 -4.21 -15.60 18.78
CA PHE A 45 -5.62 -15.70 19.17
C PHE A 45 -6.50 -16.49 18.19
N THR A 46 -6.07 -16.61 16.93
CA THR A 46 -6.91 -17.21 15.88
C THR A 46 -6.48 -18.61 15.46
N SER A 47 -5.23 -18.99 15.69
CA SER A 47 -4.69 -20.29 15.29
C SER A 47 -4.88 -21.38 16.34
N ASN A 48 -5.02 -22.62 15.88
CA ASN A 48 -5.04 -23.79 16.77
C ASN A 48 -3.61 -24.19 17.15
N GLN A 49 -3.08 -23.56 18.19
CA GLN A 49 -1.70 -23.75 18.68
C GLN A 49 -1.40 -25.21 19.05
N GLU A 50 -2.34 -25.93 19.67
CA GLU A 50 -2.17 -27.35 20.00
C GLU A 50 -2.17 -28.25 18.76
N GLY A 51 -3.04 -27.95 17.80
CA GLY A 51 -3.09 -28.65 16.50
C GLY A 51 -1.78 -28.49 15.74
N ILE A 52 -1.24 -27.27 15.71
CA ILE A 52 0.05 -26.96 15.09
C ILE A 52 1.18 -27.74 15.77
N LYS A 53 1.25 -27.73 17.10
CA LYS A 53 2.22 -28.52 17.90
C LYS A 53 2.19 -29.99 17.54
N LYS A 54 1.00 -30.59 17.57
CA LYS A 54 0.79 -32.02 17.28
C LYS A 54 1.22 -32.37 15.86
N VAL A 55 0.87 -31.56 14.86
CA VAL A 55 1.26 -31.81 13.47
C VAL A 55 2.77 -31.63 13.26
N LYS A 56 3.39 -30.61 13.87
CA LYS A 56 4.86 -30.44 13.82
C LYS A 56 5.60 -31.64 14.38
N ASN A 57 5.14 -32.20 15.50
CA ASN A 57 5.74 -33.41 16.06
C ASN A 57 5.59 -34.62 15.13
N LYS A 58 4.45 -34.76 14.44
CA LYS A 58 4.27 -35.80 13.41
C LYS A 58 5.19 -35.61 12.21
N ILE A 59 5.37 -34.37 11.74
CA ILE A 59 6.32 -34.06 10.66
C ILE A 59 7.74 -34.46 11.09
N LYS A 60 8.17 -34.11 12.31
CA LYS A 60 9.47 -34.53 12.85
C LYS A 60 9.61 -36.05 12.91
N ALA A 61 8.58 -36.76 13.34
CA ALA A 61 8.58 -38.21 13.38
C ALA A 61 8.77 -38.83 11.99
N HIS A 62 8.05 -38.35 10.96
CA HIS A 62 8.22 -38.85 9.60
C HIS A 62 9.57 -38.44 8.96
N LEU A 63 10.15 -37.30 9.35
CA LEU A 63 11.51 -36.95 8.95
C LEU A 63 12.56 -37.89 9.56
N LEU A 64 12.35 -38.34 10.79
CA LEU A 64 13.18 -39.37 11.41
C LEU A 64 12.98 -40.74 10.75
N GLU A 65 11.74 -41.08 10.38
CA GLU A 65 11.41 -42.29 9.61
C GLU A 65 12.18 -42.34 8.28
N LEU A 66 12.23 -41.22 7.54
CA LEU A 66 13.05 -41.12 6.33
C LEU A 66 14.55 -41.36 6.57
N ARG A 67 15.07 -40.83 7.68
CA ARG A 67 16.48 -41.00 8.03
C ARG A 67 16.79 -42.44 8.45
N LEU A 68 15.85 -43.11 9.12
CA LEU A 68 15.99 -44.48 9.63
C LEU A 68 15.84 -45.53 8.51
N PHE A 69 14.93 -45.29 7.55
CA PHE A 69 14.56 -46.25 6.48
C PHE A 69 15.06 -45.85 5.09
N LYS A 70 16.20 -45.13 5.04
CA LYS A 70 16.81 -44.60 3.80
C LYS A 70 17.03 -45.66 2.70
N ASP A 71 17.25 -46.91 3.08
CA ASP A 71 17.59 -48.01 2.16
C ASP A 71 16.35 -48.71 1.58
N SER A 72 15.14 -48.29 1.98
CA SER A 72 13.88 -48.86 1.52
C SER A 72 13.03 -47.84 0.78
N MET A 73 12.92 -48.01 -0.53
CA MET A 73 12.26 -47.04 -1.42
C MET A 73 10.77 -46.88 -1.10
N SER A 74 10.08 -47.99 -0.83
CA SER A 74 8.63 -47.99 -0.54
C SER A 74 8.29 -47.26 0.77
N LEU A 75 9.05 -47.50 1.84
CA LEU A 75 8.86 -46.81 3.12
C LEU A 75 9.23 -45.33 3.00
N SER A 76 10.27 -45.02 2.22
CA SER A 76 10.65 -43.62 1.93
C SER A 76 9.55 -42.85 1.22
N PHE A 77 8.93 -43.40 0.18
CA PHE A 77 7.79 -42.77 -0.49
C PHE A 77 6.57 -42.62 0.41
N LYS A 78 6.28 -43.62 1.25
CA LYS A 78 5.17 -43.55 2.23
C LYS A 78 5.40 -42.45 3.26
N ALA A 79 6.62 -42.33 3.79
CA ALA A 79 6.98 -41.27 4.73
C ALA A 79 6.88 -39.88 4.07
N GLN A 80 7.33 -39.71 2.83
CA GLN A 80 7.14 -38.45 2.08
C GLN A 80 5.65 -38.11 1.88
N GLY A 81 4.82 -39.08 1.51
CA GLY A 81 3.37 -38.87 1.38
C GLY A 81 2.71 -38.48 2.71
N ASN A 82 3.16 -39.07 3.82
CA ASN A 82 2.70 -38.70 5.15
C ASN A 82 3.17 -37.30 5.58
N ILE A 83 4.41 -36.91 5.26
CA ILE A 83 4.90 -35.54 5.46
C ILE A 83 4.04 -34.55 4.66
N LEU A 84 3.75 -34.84 3.40
CA LEU A 84 2.92 -33.97 2.56
C LEU A 84 1.52 -33.80 3.15
N ARG A 85 0.87 -34.89 3.59
CA ARG A 85 -0.43 -34.83 4.27
C ARG A 85 -0.38 -34.04 5.58
N CYS A 86 0.69 -34.20 6.37
CA CYS A 86 0.88 -33.41 7.58
C CYS A 86 1.09 -31.94 7.27
N ASN A 87 1.85 -31.60 6.21
CA ASN A 87 2.03 -30.22 5.75
C ASN A 87 0.71 -29.59 5.30
N LEU A 88 -0.13 -30.31 4.54
CA LEU A 88 -1.46 -29.83 4.16
C LEU A 88 -2.33 -29.54 5.39
N ARG A 89 -2.28 -30.41 6.40
CA ARG A 89 -3.00 -30.20 7.67
C ARG A 89 -2.41 -29.06 8.51
N TYR A 90 -1.10 -28.86 8.45
CA TYR A 90 -0.45 -27.70 9.07
C TYR A 90 -0.90 -26.40 8.40
N ILE A 91 -0.93 -26.35 7.07
CA ILE A 91 -1.41 -25.20 6.29
C ILE A 91 -2.87 -24.90 6.64
N SER A 92 -3.73 -25.91 6.77
CA SER A 92 -5.14 -25.68 7.10
C SER A 92 -5.35 -25.05 8.49
N TYR A 93 -4.47 -25.32 9.46
CA TYR A 93 -4.50 -24.63 10.75
C TYR A 93 -4.07 -23.15 10.67
N SER A 94 -3.30 -22.79 9.64
CA SER A 94 -2.85 -21.41 9.37
C SER A 94 -3.82 -20.62 8.49
N THR A 95 -4.73 -21.28 7.78
CA THR A 95 -5.71 -20.63 6.88
C THR A 95 -6.58 -19.61 7.60
N LYS A 96 -7.16 -19.97 8.77
CA LYS A 96 -8.03 -19.07 9.53
C LYS A 96 -7.32 -17.79 9.97
N PRO A 97 -6.14 -17.85 10.62
CA PRO A 97 -5.34 -16.66 10.91
C PRO A 97 -5.04 -15.81 9.68
N MET A 98 -4.65 -16.45 8.57
CA MET A 98 -4.35 -15.74 7.33
C MET A 98 -5.55 -14.95 6.83
N LEU A 99 -6.74 -15.54 6.79
CA LEU A 99 -7.97 -14.86 6.38
C LEU A 99 -8.30 -13.67 7.28
N VAL A 100 -8.13 -13.83 8.59
CA VAL A 100 -8.34 -12.72 9.55
C VAL A 100 -7.29 -11.61 9.36
N MET A 101 -6.05 -11.96 8.99
CA MET A 101 -4.97 -10.99 8.75
C MET A 101 -5.13 -10.18 7.45
N ILE A 102 -5.87 -10.68 6.46
CA ILE A 102 -6.06 -9.97 5.18
C ILE A 102 -6.63 -8.56 5.41
N ILE A 103 -7.65 -8.45 6.26
CA ILE A 103 -8.35 -7.17 6.51
C ILE A 103 -7.39 -6.10 7.07
N PRO A 104 -6.75 -6.29 8.24
CA PRO A 104 -5.85 -5.26 8.78
C PRO A 104 -4.65 -5.02 7.88
N LEU A 105 -4.13 -6.06 7.20
CA LEU A 105 -2.97 -5.90 6.34
C LEU A 105 -3.28 -5.04 5.11
N ILE A 106 -4.42 -5.23 4.45
CA ILE A 106 -4.86 -4.37 3.34
C ILE A 106 -4.97 -2.91 3.80
N LEU A 107 -5.54 -2.65 4.99
CA LEU A 107 -5.65 -1.29 5.52
C LEU A 107 -4.28 -0.64 5.73
N ILE A 108 -3.31 -1.40 6.27
CA ILE A 108 -1.93 -0.91 6.44
C ILE A 108 -1.30 -0.64 5.08
N LEU A 109 -1.43 -1.55 4.12
CA LEU A 109 -0.85 -1.40 2.78
C LEU A 109 -1.39 -0.16 2.04
N ILE A 110 -2.70 0.10 2.15
CA ILE A 110 -3.31 1.31 1.61
C ILE A 110 -2.63 2.56 2.18
N GLN A 111 -2.45 2.63 3.49
CA GLN A 111 -1.78 3.77 4.10
C GLN A 111 -0.33 3.88 3.66
N LEU A 112 0.43 2.78 3.68
CA LEU A 112 1.84 2.77 3.31
C LEU A 112 2.09 3.20 1.86
N ASN A 113 1.15 2.92 0.95
CA ASN A 113 1.25 3.40 -0.43
C ASN A 113 1.38 4.93 -0.51
N PHE A 114 0.67 5.68 0.33
CA PHE A 114 0.78 7.15 0.33
C PHE A 114 2.09 7.67 0.94
N TRP A 115 2.78 6.88 1.77
CA TRP A 115 4.02 7.30 2.44
C TRP A 115 5.28 6.85 1.73
N PHE A 116 5.23 5.68 1.10
CA PHE A 116 6.37 5.00 0.50
C PHE A 116 6.20 4.71 -0.99
N GLY A 117 5.01 4.91 -1.56
CA GLY A 117 4.75 4.63 -2.97
C GLY A 117 5.21 5.75 -3.91
N TYR A 118 5.23 7.01 -3.46
CA TYR A 118 5.43 8.16 -4.34
C TYR A 118 6.45 9.16 -3.78
N GLU A 119 7.14 9.83 -4.70
CA GLU A 119 7.99 10.98 -4.41
C GLU A 119 7.25 12.29 -4.68
N ALA A 120 7.49 13.29 -3.83
CA ALA A 120 7.02 14.64 -4.09
C ALA A 120 7.73 15.21 -5.33
N LEU A 121 7.04 16.08 -6.06
CA LEU A 121 7.62 16.73 -7.24
C LEU A 121 8.80 17.62 -6.83
N THR A 122 9.80 17.75 -7.68
CA THR A 122 10.86 18.75 -7.51
C THR A 122 10.49 20.06 -8.22
N PRO A 123 10.87 21.24 -7.72
CA PRO A 123 10.77 22.49 -8.46
C PRO A 123 11.38 22.36 -9.87
N GLY A 124 10.66 22.84 -10.88
CA GLY A 124 10.99 22.69 -12.29
C GLY A 124 10.53 21.39 -12.94
N GLN A 125 10.11 20.37 -12.17
CA GLN A 125 9.63 19.11 -12.71
C GLN A 125 8.26 19.26 -13.37
N GLU A 126 8.11 18.63 -14.53
CA GLU A 126 6.83 18.52 -15.23
C GLU A 126 6.03 17.32 -14.70
N THR A 127 4.71 17.52 -14.55
CA THR A 127 3.76 16.46 -14.22
C THR A 127 2.49 16.63 -15.06
N ILE A 128 1.64 15.60 -15.03
CA ILE A 128 0.34 15.61 -15.69
C ILE A 128 -0.72 15.55 -14.60
N LEU A 129 -1.62 16.55 -14.63
CA LEU A 129 -2.89 16.50 -13.94
C LEU A 129 -3.90 15.85 -14.88
N LYS A 130 -4.54 14.78 -14.42
CA LYS A 130 -5.59 14.08 -15.15
C LYS A 130 -6.91 14.20 -14.41
N VAL A 131 -7.95 14.57 -15.13
CA VAL A 131 -9.31 14.61 -14.62
C VAL A 131 -10.12 13.60 -15.40
N LYS A 132 -10.55 12.53 -14.75
CA LYS A 132 -11.38 11.49 -15.35
C LYS A 132 -12.84 11.78 -15.04
N LEU A 133 -13.68 11.75 -16.07
CA LEU A 133 -15.11 12.02 -15.95
C LEU A 133 -15.91 10.74 -15.68
N GLU A 134 -17.14 10.93 -15.19
CA GLU A 134 -18.13 9.86 -15.13
C GLU A 134 -18.56 9.43 -16.52
N GLU A 135 -19.05 8.19 -16.62
CA GLU A 135 -19.40 7.57 -17.90
C GLU A 135 -20.50 8.29 -18.67
N SER A 136 -21.35 9.03 -17.95
CA SER A 136 -22.45 9.81 -18.51
C SER A 136 -22.06 11.18 -19.06
N HIS A 137 -20.79 11.59 -18.96
CA HIS A 137 -20.33 12.92 -19.37
C HIS A 137 -19.31 12.84 -20.50
N ASN A 138 -19.47 13.69 -21.52
CA ASN A 138 -18.50 13.85 -22.60
C ASN A 138 -17.45 14.92 -22.20
N PRO A 139 -16.14 14.62 -22.29
CA PRO A 139 -15.08 15.61 -22.08
C PRO A 139 -15.17 16.87 -22.96
N LEU A 140 -15.78 16.77 -24.14
CA LEU A 140 -15.91 17.86 -25.10
C LEU A 140 -16.97 18.89 -24.70
N ASP A 141 -18.03 18.45 -24.00
CA ASP A 141 -19.19 19.29 -23.68
C ASP A 141 -19.11 19.93 -22.30
N ILE A 142 -18.19 19.48 -21.46
CA ILE A 142 -18.06 19.94 -20.08
C ILE A 142 -17.15 21.17 -19.97
N ASP A 143 -17.61 22.17 -19.23
CA ASP A 143 -16.79 23.33 -18.89
C ASP A 143 -15.89 23.00 -17.69
N VAL A 144 -14.62 22.71 -18.00
CA VAL A 144 -13.58 22.47 -17.00
C VAL A 144 -12.38 23.37 -17.26
N ALA A 145 -12.04 24.17 -16.27
CA ALA A 145 -10.89 25.04 -16.26
C ALA A 145 -10.03 24.79 -15.01
N LEU A 146 -8.71 25.00 -15.16
CA LEU A 146 -7.77 24.96 -14.06
C LEU A 146 -7.36 26.39 -13.72
N GLU A 147 -7.55 26.80 -12.47
CA GLU A 147 -7.12 28.13 -12.01
C GLU A 147 -5.58 28.17 -11.86
N PRO A 148 -4.93 29.27 -12.25
CA PRO A 148 -3.52 29.50 -11.95
C PRO A 148 -3.26 29.45 -10.44
N SER A 149 -2.10 28.91 -10.04
CA SER A 149 -1.66 28.87 -8.64
C SER A 149 -0.20 29.28 -8.55
N SER A 150 0.24 29.89 -7.44
CA SER A 150 1.66 30.26 -7.28
C SER A 150 2.59 29.04 -7.28
N GLY A 151 2.08 27.88 -6.88
CA GLY A 151 2.83 26.63 -6.83
C GLY A 151 3.10 25.97 -8.18
N PHE A 152 2.36 26.31 -9.24
CA PHE A 152 2.41 25.61 -10.52
C PHE A 152 2.14 26.49 -11.73
N ASP A 153 2.94 26.28 -12.77
CA ASP A 153 2.68 26.86 -14.09
C ASP A 153 1.93 25.87 -14.97
N ILE A 154 0.85 26.35 -15.59
CA ILE A 154 0.07 25.59 -16.56
C ILE A 154 0.75 25.72 -17.92
N GLN A 155 1.37 24.65 -18.40
CA GLN A 155 2.19 24.66 -19.62
C GLN A 155 1.36 24.43 -20.89
N THR A 156 0.18 23.82 -20.76
CA THR A 156 -0.66 23.47 -21.91
C THR A 156 -2.13 23.83 -21.66
N PRO A 157 -2.88 24.16 -22.72
CA PRO A 157 -4.34 24.16 -22.64
C PRO A 157 -4.87 22.75 -22.30
N PRO A 158 -6.13 22.63 -21.86
CA PRO A 158 -6.77 21.33 -21.58
C PRO A 158 -6.78 20.42 -22.81
N LEU A 159 -6.09 19.29 -22.71
CA LEU A 159 -6.18 18.21 -23.70
C LEU A 159 -7.36 17.31 -23.32
N ARG A 160 -8.37 17.23 -24.19
CA ARG A 160 -9.57 16.40 -24.00
C ARG A 160 -9.44 15.12 -24.80
N ILE A 161 -9.60 13.97 -24.14
CA ILE A 161 -9.50 12.64 -24.74
C ILE A 161 -10.84 11.95 -24.53
N GLU A 162 -11.66 11.90 -25.58
CA GLU A 162 -13.03 11.35 -25.52
C GLU A 162 -13.04 9.86 -25.17
N GLU A 163 -12.18 9.06 -25.80
CA GLU A 163 -12.10 7.60 -25.62
C GLU A 163 -11.79 7.22 -24.15
N GLU A 164 -10.86 7.93 -23.51
CA GLU A 164 -10.48 7.69 -22.12
C GLU A 164 -11.38 8.41 -21.10
N ARG A 165 -12.24 9.33 -21.59
CA ARG A 165 -13.05 10.26 -20.78
C ARG A 165 -12.21 11.10 -19.83
N GLU A 166 -11.09 11.61 -20.34
CA GLU A 166 -10.08 12.31 -19.56
C GLU A 166 -9.80 13.73 -20.10
N ILE A 167 -9.55 14.66 -19.17
CA ILE A 167 -9.04 16.00 -19.48
C ILE A 167 -7.71 16.17 -18.76
N ASN A 168 -6.67 16.49 -19.52
CA ASN A 168 -5.30 16.49 -19.07
C ASN A 168 -4.65 17.87 -19.20
N TRP A 169 -3.87 18.25 -18.19
CA TRP A 169 -3.01 19.42 -18.22
C TRP A 169 -1.58 19.02 -17.90
N ARG A 170 -0.62 19.61 -18.62
CA ARG A 170 0.78 19.58 -18.22
C ARG A 170 1.05 20.75 -17.29
N LEU A 171 1.61 20.43 -16.12
CA LEU A 171 1.96 21.40 -15.09
C LEU A 171 3.45 21.34 -14.82
N GLN A 172 4.07 22.48 -14.52
CA GLN A 172 5.43 22.55 -14.02
C GLN A 172 5.40 23.01 -12.55
N ALA A 173 6.00 22.23 -11.66
CA ALA A 173 6.11 22.57 -10.25
C ALA A 173 7.04 23.79 -10.04
N ARG A 174 6.67 24.72 -9.16
CA ARG A 174 7.44 25.93 -8.87
C ARG A 174 7.85 26.01 -7.41
N GLU A 175 6.89 26.32 -6.54
CA GLU A 175 7.18 26.62 -5.14
C GLU A 175 7.21 25.35 -4.29
N LYS A 176 8.12 25.29 -3.31
CA LYS A 176 8.14 24.23 -2.31
C LYS A 176 6.92 24.35 -1.40
N GLY A 177 6.19 23.26 -1.19
CA GLY A 177 5.02 23.26 -0.33
C GLY A 177 3.99 22.21 -0.74
N VAL A 178 2.90 22.17 0.03
CA VAL A 178 1.68 21.47 -0.38
C VAL A 178 0.71 22.55 -0.86
N HIS A 179 0.37 22.52 -2.15
CA HIS A 179 -0.46 23.51 -2.80
C HIS A 179 -1.82 22.92 -3.17
N ASP A 180 -2.87 23.73 -3.15
CA ASP A 180 -4.19 23.35 -3.61
C ASP A 180 -4.36 23.80 -5.07
N LEU A 181 -4.43 22.85 -6.00
CA LEU A 181 -4.85 23.11 -7.38
C LEU A 181 -6.37 23.22 -7.42
N THR A 182 -6.89 24.33 -7.93
CA THR A 182 -8.34 24.57 -7.99
C THR A 182 -8.86 24.38 -9.41
N LEU A 183 -9.80 23.46 -9.57
CA LEU A 183 -10.52 23.22 -10.81
C LEU A 183 -11.91 23.84 -10.72
N ILE A 184 -12.32 24.55 -11.77
CA ILE A 184 -13.69 25.02 -11.97
C ILE A 184 -14.37 24.05 -12.91
N VAL A 185 -15.48 23.46 -12.48
CA VAL A 185 -16.21 22.40 -13.20
C VAL A 185 -17.68 22.77 -13.18
N ASN A 186 -18.23 23.18 -14.32
CA ASN A 186 -19.59 23.72 -14.43
C ASN A 186 -19.88 24.79 -13.35
N GLY A 187 -18.92 25.69 -13.10
CA GLY A 187 -19.00 26.74 -12.07
C GLY A 187 -18.74 26.29 -10.63
N GLN A 188 -18.59 24.99 -10.33
CA GLN A 188 -18.21 24.50 -9.01
C GLN A 188 -16.69 24.42 -8.83
N ARG A 189 -16.19 24.82 -7.67
CA ARG A 189 -14.74 24.77 -7.36
C ARG A 189 -14.39 23.48 -6.63
N LEU A 190 -13.45 22.71 -7.19
CA LEU A 190 -12.88 21.50 -6.61
C LEU A 190 -11.40 21.69 -6.40
N THR A 191 -10.87 21.22 -5.27
CA THR A 191 -9.45 21.34 -4.96
C THR A 191 -8.72 19.99 -5.01
N LYS A 192 -7.45 20.00 -5.39
CA LYS A 192 -6.55 18.83 -5.35
C LYS A 192 -5.22 19.25 -4.73
N LYS A 193 -4.79 18.53 -3.68
CA LYS A 193 -3.49 18.78 -3.06
C LYS A 193 -2.35 18.24 -3.92
N VAL A 194 -1.33 19.05 -4.13
CA VAL A 194 -0.11 18.65 -4.84
C VAL A 194 1.11 19.02 -4.03
N ALA A 195 2.00 18.06 -3.88
CA ALA A 195 3.15 18.14 -2.99
C ALA A 195 4.45 18.35 -3.79
N VAL A 196 5.15 19.44 -3.48
CA VAL A 196 6.43 19.84 -4.10
C VAL A 196 7.51 19.96 -3.03
N ALA A 197 8.69 19.40 -3.30
CA ALA A 197 9.90 19.41 -2.47
C ALA A 197 9.61 19.12 -0.98
N GLN A 198 8.96 17.98 -0.72
CA GLN A 198 8.61 17.55 0.63
C GLN A 198 9.78 16.92 1.37
N ARG A 199 9.56 16.67 2.67
CA ARG A 199 10.50 15.93 3.53
C ARG A 199 10.69 14.50 3.02
N PRO A 200 11.81 13.82 3.37
CA PRO A 200 12.09 12.46 2.88
C PRO A 200 10.96 11.47 3.15
N LEU A 201 10.27 11.58 4.27
CA LEU A 201 9.07 10.81 4.58
C LEU A 201 7.87 11.75 4.71
N SER A 202 7.04 11.75 3.67
CA SER A 202 5.83 12.57 3.56
C SER A 202 4.70 11.79 2.92
N LYS A 203 3.47 12.06 3.37
CA LYS A 203 2.26 11.53 2.75
C LYS A 203 1.99 12.28 1.43
N ILE A 204 1.94 11.54 0.32
CA ILE A 204 1.63 12.04 -1.01
C ILE A 204 0.30 11.44 -1.45
N SER A 205 -0.64 12.29 -1.86
CA SER A 205 -1.92 11.86 -2.39
C SER A 205 -1.90 11.99 -3.92
N PRO A 206 -1.71 10.89 -4.67
CA PRO A 206 -1.72 10.94 -6.13
C PRO A 206 -3.14 11.11 -6.68
N LEU A 207 -4.12 10.52 -6.00
CA LEU A 207 -5.47 10.33 -6.52
C LEU A 207 -6.50 10.85 -5.51
N LYS A 208 -7.40 11.70 -5.99
CA LYS A 208 -8.60 12.12 -5.28
C LYS A 208 -9.80 11.57 -6.03
N VAL A 209 -10.74 10.98 -5.30
CA VAL A 209 -11.86 10.22 -5.87
C VAL A 209 -13.21 10.76 -5.42
N LYS A 210 -14.24 10.40 -6.19
CA LYS A 210 -15.63 10.68 -5.83
C LYS A 210 -16.03 9.95 -4.57
N ARG A 211 -16.99 10.53 -3.83
CA ARG A 211 -17.62 9.87 -2.70
C ARG A 211 -18.24 8.54 -3.13
N ASN A 212 -17.58 7.45 -2.74
CA ASN A 212 -18.00 6.07 -2.97
C ASN A 212 -17.37 5.20 -1.88
N PHE A 213 -18.14 4.28 -1.33
CA PHE A 213 -17.74 3.42 -0.20
C PHE A 213 -16.39 2.72 -0.40
N ILE A 214 -16.17 2.12 -1.58
CA ILE A 214 -14.96 1.34 -1.88
C ILE A 214 -13.80 2.28 -2.24
N ASN A 215 -14.06 3.31 -3.05
CA ASN A 215 -13.01 4.23 -3.50
C ASN A 215 -12.45 5.06 -2.34
N GLU A 216 -13.29 5.46 -1.38
CA GLU A 216 -12.87 6.12 -0.14
C GLU A 216 -11.98 5.23 0.73
N LEU A 217 -12.21 3.91 0.70
CA LEU A 217 -11.40 2.94 1.46
C LEU A 217 -10.00 2.84 0.91
N ILE A 218 -9.87 2.78 -0.41
CA ILE A 218 -8.59 2.57 -1.10
C ILE A 218 -7.83 3.89 -1.28
N ASN A 219 -8.53 5.03 -1.35
CA ASN A 219 -7.93 6.36 -1.59
C ASN A 219 -8.18 7.39 -0.46
N PRO A 220 -7.76 7.12 0.78
CA PRO A 220 -7.92 8.03 1.92
C PRO A 220 -6.87 9.16 1.98
N GLY A 221 -6.19 9.44 0.87
CA GLY A 221 -5.17 10.49 0.79
C GLY A 221 -5.75 11.88 1.03
N GLU A 222 -6.94 12.14 0.48
CA GLU A 222 -7.65 13.43 0.51
C GLU A 222 -9.15 13.22 0.67
N SER A 223 -9.85 14.25 1.17
CA SER A 223 -11.30 14.21 1.29
C SER A 223 -11.95 14.06 -0.09
N PRO A 224 -12.91 13.14 -0.26
CA PRO A 224 -13.58 12.94 -1.54
C PRO A 224 -14.37 14.18 -1.94
N PHE A 225 -14.61 14.35 -3.24
CA PHE A 225 -15.52 15.39 -3.75
C PHE A 225 -16.99 14.95 -3.63
N PRO A 226 -17.93 15.91 -3.70
CA PRO A 226 -19.37 15.65 -3.66
C PRO A 226 -19.83 14.59 -4.67
N GLY A 227 -20.85 13.82 -4.30
CA GLY A 227 -21.35 12.67 -5.09
C GLY A 227 -22.12 13.05 -6.36
N ASP A 228 -22.47 14.32 -6.51
CA ASP A 228 -23.11 14.94 -7.67
C ASP A 228 -22.09 15.48 -8.68
N SER A 229 -20.78 15.41 -8.37
CA SER A 229 -19.74 15.87 -9.30
C SER A 229 -19.72 15.04 -10.59
N PRO A 230 -19.54 15.68 -11.77
CA PRO A 230 -19.35 14.99 -13.05
C PRO A 230 -17.97 14.33 -13.17
N ILE A 231 -17.06 14.63 -12.26
CA ILE A 231 -15.72 14.04 -12.19
C ILE A 231 -15.79 12.72 -11.41
N LYS A 232 -15.08 11.72 -11.89
CA LYS A 232 -14.88 10.42 -11.23
C LYS A 232 -13.60 10.40 -10.39
N SER A 233 -12.51 10.97 -10.90
CA SER A 233 -11.22 11.08 -10.21
C SER A 233 -10.36 12.22 -10.71
N ILE A 234 -9.53 12.78 -9.83
CA ILE A 234 -8.46 13.74 -10.13
C ILE A 234 -7.14 13.11 -9.73
N GLU A 235 -6.28 12.85 -10.71
CA GLU A 235 -4.98 12.22 -10.53
C GLU A 235 -3.86 13.21 -10.85
N VAL A 236 -2.80 13.20 -10.05
CA VAL A 236 -1.52 13.82 -10.40
C VAL A 236 -0.49 12.72 -10.55
N LYS A 237 0.18 12.70 -11.70
CA LYS A 237 1.19 11.68 -12.00
C LYS A 237 2.48 11.97 -11.23
N TYR A 238 2.68 11.28 -10.12
CA TYR A 238 3.96 11.28 -9.39
C TYR A 238 4.88 10.18 -9.88
N GLN A 239 6.18 10.37 -9.69
CA GLN A 239 7.14 9.29 -9.84
C GLN A 239 7.02 8.33 -8.66
N SER A 240 7.16 7.04 -8.96
CA SER A 240 7.26 6.00 -7.93
C SER A 240 8.51 6.23 -7.11
N LYS A 241 8.41 6.00 -5.80
CA LYS A 241 9.54 6.17 -4.90
C LYS A 241 10.50 5.00 -4.98
N ASP A 242 11.77 5.30 -5.19
CA ASP A 242 12.81 4.29 -5.15
C ASP A 242 13.25 3.99 -3.72
N MET A 243 13.64 2.75 -3.47
CA MET A 243 14.22 2.33 -2.20
C MET A 243 15.65 1.87 -2.41
N ASN A 244 16.59 2.65 -1.86
CA ASN A 244 18.02 2.37 -1.94
C ASN A 244 18.52 1.81 -0.61
N LEU A 245 19.14 0.63 -0.62
CA LEU A 245 19.79 0.03 0.54
C LEU A 245 21.31 -0.02 0.31
N PHE A 246 22.09 0.64 1.16
CA PHE A 246 23.56 0.74 1.02
C PHE A 246 24.05 1.18 -0.38
N GLY A 247 23.28 2.06 -1.05
CA GLY A 247 23.60 2.54 -2.40
C GLY A 247 23.04 1.68 -3.54
N TRP A 248 22.39 0.55 -3.24
CA TRP A 248 21.77 -0.33 -4.22
C TRP A 248 20.27 -0.08 -4.30
N SER A 249 19.77 0.29 -5.47
CA SER A 249 18.34 0.43 -5.72
C SER A 249 17.68 -0.95 -5.79
N ILE A 250 16.65 -1.16 -4.98
CA ILE A 250 15.88 -2.39 -4.99
C ILE A 250 15.00 -2.38 -6.23
N PRO A 251 15.13 -3.35 -7.15
CA PRO A 251 14.37 -3.35 -8.40
C PRO A 251 12.91 -3.71 -8.16
N TRP A 252 12.07 -3.31 -9.11
CA TRP A 252 10.72 -3.84 -9.23
C TRP A 252 10.76 -5.33 -9.55
N LEU A 253 9.94 -6.13 -8.86
CA LEU A 253 9.88 -7.58 -9.06
C LEU A 253 8.45 -7.99 -9.41
N PHE A 254 8.24 -8.53 -10.62
CA PHE A 254 6.92 -8.97 -11.10
C PHE A 254 5.79 -7.91 -10.95
N GLY A 255 6.11 -6.63 -11.16
CA GLY A 255 5.16 -5.53 -10.99
C GLY A 255 4.88 -5.11 -9.53
N ILE A 256 5.61 -5.67 -8.57
CA ILE A 256 5.55 -5.31 -7.15
C ILE A 256 6.53 -4.15 -6.89
N PRO A 257 6.07 -3.05 -6.28
CA PRO A 257 6.95 -1.92 -5.99
C PRO A 257 7.98 -2.27 -4.90
N PRO A 258 9.19 -1.68 -4.95
CA PRO A 258 10.30 -2.01 -4.04
C PRO A 258 9.93 -1.91 -2.57
N TRP A 259 9.18 -0.88 -2.19
CA TRP A 259 8.76 -0.66 -0.80
C TRP A 259 7.92 -1.80 -0.24
N LEU A 260 7.09 -2.42 -1.08
CA LEU A 260 6.20 -3.50 -0.66
C LEU A 260 7.00 -4.77 -0.39
N ILE A 261 8.00 -5.06 -1.24
CA ILE A 261 8.93 -6.18 -1.05
C ILE A 261 9.68 -6.03 0.27
N VAL A 262 10.28 -4.85 0.48
CA VAL A 262 11.03 -4.52 1.71
C VAL A 262 10.13 -4.65 2.94
N TYR A 263 8.94 -4.06 2.89
CA TYR A 263 7.99 -4.10 3.99
C TYR A 263 7.64 -5.53 4.40
N PHE A 264 7.29 -6.40 3.43
CA PHE A 264 6.98 -7.80 3.73
C PHE A 264 8.19 -8.57 4.23
N ALA A 265 9.35 -8.43 3.60
CA ALA A 265 10.58 -9.09 4.03
C ALA A 265 10.93 -8.74 5.48
N LEU A 266 10.95 -7.44 5.81
CA LEU A 266 11.20 -6.98 7.18
C LEU A 266 10.15 -7.49 8.16
N SER A 267 8.86 -7.39 7.82
CA SER A 267 7.77 -7.83 8.71
C SER A 267 7.86 -9.34 9.01
N ILE A 268 8.22 -10.15 8.02
CA ILE A 268 8.41 -11.60 8.18
C ILE A 268 9.64 -11.90 9.04
N ILE A 269 10.79 -11.31 8.72
CA ILE A 269 12.05 -11.50 9.48
C ILE A 269 11.82 -11.13 10.95
N LEU A 270 11.24 -9.95 11.20
CA LEU A 270 10.94 -9.47 12.54
C LEU A 270 9.90 -10.35 13.25
N GLY A 271 8.88 -10.82 12.53
CA GLY A 271 7.92 -11.78 13.06
C GLY A 271 8.60 -13.07 13.55
N PHE A 272 9.54 -13.61 12.77
CA PHE A 272 10.30 -14.80 13.15
C PHE A 272 11.25 -14.56 14.33
N VAL A 273 11.88 -13.39 14.41
CA VAL A 273 12.75 -13.01 15.55
C VAL A 273 11.91 -12.86 16.82
N LEU A 274 10.74 -12.22 16.73
CA LEU A 274 9.89 -11.91 17.89
C LEU A 274 8.99 -13.07 18.33
N LYS A 275 8.78 -14.11 17.50
CA LYS A 275 7.85 -15.22 17.83
C LYS A 275 8.15 -15.90 19.17
N GLY A 276 9.42 -16.00 19.54
CA GLY A 276 9.87 -16.64 20.78
C GLY A 276 9.39 -15.90 22.03
N ILE A 277 9.39 -14.56 21.98
CA ILE A 277 8.94 -13.70 23.08
C ILE A 277 7.42 -13.87 23.28
N PHE A 278 6.66 -14.00 22.20
CA PHE A 278 5.20 -14.14 22.24
C PHE A 278 4.71 -15.59 22.45
N LYS A 279 5.62 -16.56 22.57
CA LYS A 279 5.33 -18.01 22.71
C LYS A 279 4.36 -18.53 21.63
N VAL A 280 4.44 -17.97 20.42
CA VAL A 280 3.59 -18.35 19.29
C VAL A 280 4.30 -19.43 18.50
N GLU A 281 3.62 -20.55 18.26
CA GLU A 281 4.07 -21.50 17.26
C GLU A 281 3.58 -21.08 15.88
N ILE A 282 4.55 -20.64 15.08
CA ILE A 282 4.45 -20.47 13.62
C ILE A 282 5.17 -21.66 13.02
#